data_AF-A0A6I5XAA4-F1
#
_entry.id   AF-A0A6I5XAA4-F1
#
_cell.length_a   1.000
_cell.length_b   1.000
_cell.length_c   1.000
_cell.angle_alpha   90.00
_cell.angle_beta   90.00
_cell.angle_gamma   90.00
#
_symmetry.space_group_name_H-M   'P 1'
#
loop_
_entity.id
_entity.type
_entity.pdbx_description
1 polymer ?
#
loop_
_entity_poly.entity_id
_entity_poly.type
_entity_poly.pdbx_seq_one_letter_code
_entity_poly.pdbx_strand_id
1 'polypeptide(L)'
;MGDLTPCAVVVDSRNARGQSRKAFGWPRHITIEGIRSALNLYGLDPVSIDVGVATRSIDNRPSVKVAHLLASNARYAEQLRSGGANVLEGYLVERRSKGKPEEKQIDVLCAVQVCRLADAILSEQSTAKCIVIMSEDMDLMPAYEFALERKVPAYAVAFDTVHKRDQQREWILLSEEALRLIHEPLGRQVGSGLRTRLATIATSSEPRQLRWTVHAPPDDAGQFLMRTSLGAPGLWTPGRSVEVGAKIDLYAKGLRIYPTDGGRFPHLILSEDAPSGPMPEVQTAEVLYWQGPTAAKVRTLAGEEASLRVLPGTLLPGQRVAVLRHATGPDPATYLVGPLEGRPAIAGWSSQDTIARVKLIADAQGAWYPGEVLGTTDRVMVHAAFLDHARIDTELMAFVCGVHDGASQPAVMPITCCLPAW
;
A
#
# COMPACT_ATOMS: atom_id res chain seq x y z
N MET A 1 -18.46 18.32 7.18
CA MET A 1 -18.06 16.90 7.02
C MET A 1 -19.34 16.11 7.13
N GLY A 2 -19.66 15.28 6.13
CA GLY A 2 -20.87 14.47 6.19
C GLY A 2 -20.75 13.39 7.27
N ASP A 3 -21.88 12.77 7.59
CA ASP A 3 -21.94 11.69 8.58
C ASP A 3 -21.09 10.50 8.10
N LEU A 4 -20.19 10.04 8.98
CA LEU A 4 -19.37 8.85 8.71
C LEU A 4 -20.22 7.59 8.93
N THR A 5 -20.02 6.57 8.10
CA THR A 5 -20.72 5.29 8.25
C THR A 5 -20.02 4.43 9.31
N PRO A 6 -20.69 4.05 10.41
CA PRO A 6 -20.12 3.15 11.42
C PRO A 6 -19.72 1.81 10.80
N CYS A 7 -18.49 1.36 11.03
CA CYS A 7 -17.98 0.10 10.48
C CYS A 7 -17.23 -0.75 11.52
N ALA A 8 -17.27 -2.06 11.33
CA ALA A 8 -16.41 -3.01 12.05
C ALA A 8 -15.20 -3.35 11.18
N VAL A 9 -14.00 -3.37 11.76
CA VAL A 9 -12.75 -3.58 11.02
C VAL A 9 -12.08 -4.87 11.46
N VAL A 10 -11.73 -5.74 10.52
CA VAL A 10 -10.91 -6.93 10.76
C VAL A 10 -9.59 -6.77 10.02
N VAL A 11 -8.46 -6.89 10.73
CA VAL A 11 -7.13 -6.67 10.17
C VAL A 11 -6.26 -7.91 10.32
N ASP A 12 -5.73 -8.39 9.20
CA ASP A 12 -4.56 -9.27 9.21
C ASP A 12 -3.30 -8.40 9.36
N SER A 13 -2.74 -8.37 10.57
CA SER A 13 -1.62 -7.48 10.88
C SER A 13 -0.34 -7.81 10.11
N ARG A 14 -0.11 -9.07 9.75
CA ARG A 14 1.07 -9.47 8.97
C ARG A 14 0.90 -9.07 7.53
N ASN A 15 -0.28 -9.26 6.96
CA ASN A 15 -0.57 -8.78 5.60
C ASN A 15 -0.43 -7.27 5.52
N ALA A 16 -1.07 -6.51 6.43
CA ALA A 16 -0.94 -5.04 6.50
C ALA A 16 0.52 -4.58 6.65
N ARG A 17 1.29 -5.22 7.53
CA ARG A 17 2.74 -4.99 7.68
C ARG A 17 3.51 -5.24 6.39
N GLY A 18 3.13 -6.28 5.64
CA GLY A 18 3.66 -6.59 4.30
C GLY A 18 3.30 -5.52 3.27
N GLN A 19 2.08 -4.99 3.29
CA GLN A 19 1.65 -3.87 2.44
C GLN A 19 2.52 -2.63 2.68
N SER A 20 2.77 -2.27 3.94
CA SER A 20 3.69 -1.17 4.31
C SER A 20 5.09 -1.36 3.73
N ARG A 21 5.62 -2.59 3.81
CA ARG A 21 6.93 -2.92 3.22
C ARG A 21 6.94 -2.76 1.70
N LYS A 22 5.90 -3.21 1.01
CA LYS A 22 5.78 -3.05 -0.44
C LYS A 22 5.70 -1.57 -0.85
N ALA A 23 4.94 -0.77 -0.10
CA ALA A 23 4.67 0.63 -0.39
C ALA A 23 5.82 1.58 0.00
N PHE A 24 6.48 1.33 1.13
CA PHE A 24 7.42 2.24 1.79
C PHE A 24 8.82 1.66 2.05
N GLY A 25 9.06 0.40 1.65
CA GLY A 25 10.36 -0.27 1.78
C GLY A 25 10.64 -0.85 3.17
N TRP A 26 9.76 -0.61 4.15
CA TRP A 26 9.93 -1.06 5.52
C TRP A 26 8.64 -1.66 6.06
N PRO A 27 8.69 -2.84 6.69
CA PRO A 27 7.53 -3.39 7.38
C PRO A 27 7.26 -2.55 8.64
N ARG A 28 5.99 -2.21 8.89
CA ARG A 28 5.59 -1.42 10.05
C ARG A 28 4.39 -2.01 10.75
N HIS A 29 4.31 -1.73 12.04
CA HIS A 29 3.12 -2.02 12.81
C HIS A 29 2.00 -1.04 12.45
N ILE A 30 0.77 -1.55 12.49
CA ILE A 30 -0.43 -0.72 12.36
C ILE A 30 -0.74 -0.08 13.70
N THR A 31 -1.42 1.06 13.68
CA THR A 31 -1.94 1.72 14.90
C THR A 31 -3.45 1.85 14.81
N ILE A 32 -4.12 1.79 15.97
CA ILE A 32 -5.58 1.86 16.03
C ILE A 32 -6.09 3.26 15.63
N GLU A 33 -5.41 4.30 16.10
CA GLU A 33 -5.66 5.68 15.67
C GLU A 33 -5.44 5.83 14.15
N GLY A 34 -4.35 5.26 13.63
CA GLY A 34 -4.05 5.29 12.21
C GLY A 34 -5.12 4.66 11.33
N ILE A 35 -5.66 3.51 11.75
CA ILE A 35 -6.79 2.85 11.07
C ILE A 35 -8.02 3.76 11.05
N ARG A 36 -8.38 4.35 12.20
CA ARG A 36 -9.51 5.29 12.29
C ARG A 36 -9.32 6.48 11.37
N SER A 37 -8.18 7.17 11.47
CA SER A 37 -7.88 8.34 10.63
C SER A 37 -7.89 8.00 9.14
N ALA A 38 -7.34 6.86 8.75
CA ALA A 38 -7.30 6.44 7.36
C ALA A 38 -8.69 6.10 6.81
N LEU A 39 -9.51 5.36 7.55
CA LEU A 39 -10.86 4.97 7.10
C LEU A 39 -11.83 6.16 7.08
N ASN A 40 -11.63 7.17 7.94
CA ASN A 40 -12.37 8.42 7.87
C ASN A 40 -12.17 9.15 6.53
N LEU A 41 -11.01 9.00 5.86
CA LEU A 41 -10.79 9.56 4.51
C LEU A 41 -11.73 8.96 3.46
N TYR A 42 -12.29 7.78 3.74
CA TYR A 42 -13.25 7.07 2.90
C TYR A 42 -14.69 7.17 3.43
N GLY A 43 -14.95 8.04 4.42
CA GLY A 43 -16.28 8.21 5.00
C GLY A 43 -16.73 7.10 5.93
N LEU A 44 -15.79 6.32 6.49
CA LEU A 44 -16.06 5.19 7.39
C LEU A 44 -15.59 5.53 8.81
N ASP A 45 -16.39 5.19 9.82
CA ASP A 45 -16.08 5.37 11.24
C ASP A 45 -15.89 4.01 11.95
N PRO A 46 -14.64 3.59 12.23
CA PRO A 46 -14.38 2.32 12.91
C PRO A 46 -14.87 2.28 14.35
N VAL A 47 -16.03 1.67 14.59
CA VAL A 47 -16.63 1.49 15.92
C VAL A 47 -16.11 0.25 16.65
N SER A 48 -15.57 -0.72 15.91
CA SER A 48 -14.86 -1.89 16.46
C SER A 48 -13.71 -2.28 15.55
N ILE A 49 -12.58 -2.68 16.15
CA ILE A 49 -11.38 -3.07 15.42
C ILE A 49 -10.85 -4.37 16.03
N ASP A 50 -10.86 -5.45 15.23
CA ASP A 50 -10.32 -6.76 15.55
C ASP A 50 -9.02 -6.98 14.75
N VAL A 51 -7.94 -7.36 15.42
CA VAL A 51 -6.61 -7.51 14.79
C VAL A 51 -6.03 -8.89 15.05
N GLY A 52 -5.74 -9.63 13.98
CA GLY A 52 -5.05 -10.91 14.04
C GLY A 52 -3.56 -10.74 14.34
N VAL A 53 -3.08 -11.33 15.44
CA VAL A 53 -1.66 -11.33 15.84
C VAL A 53 -1.24 -12.70 16.35
N ALA A 54 -0.11 -13.23 15.87
CA ALA A 54 0.42 -14.50 16.34
C ALA A 54 1.15 -14.36 17.69
N THR A 55 0.43 -14.50 18.80
CA THR A 55 0.96 -14.33 20.16
C THR A 55 1.24 -15.66 20.88
N ARG A 56 0.81 -16.79 20.32
CA ARG A 56 0.90 -18.12 20.96
C ARG A 56 1.91 -19.02 20.25
N SER A 57 2.44 -20.02 20.95
CA SER A 57 3.26 -21.08 20.33
C SER A 57 2.59 -22.45 20.50
N ILE A 58 2.77 -23.32 19.51
CA ILE A 58 2.41 -24.75 19.62
C ILE A 58 3.58 -25.54 20.24
N ASP A 59 4.80 -25.03 20.10
CA ASP A 59 6.00 -25.71 20.59
C ASP A 59 6.24 -25.37 22.06
N ASN A 60 6.38 -26.39 22.91
CA ASN A 60 6.71 -26.20 24.34
C ASN A 60 8.12 -25.63 24.57
N ARG A 61 8.98 -25.67 23.55
CA ARG A 61 10.37 -25.16 23.58
C ARG A 61 10.68 -24.47 22.25
N PRO A 62 10.16 -23.25 22.02
CA PRO A 62 10.42 -22.52 20.78
C PRO A 62 11.92 -22.18 20.68
N SER A 63 12.43 -22.05 19.45
CA SER A 63 13.78 -21.53 19.24
C SER A 63 13.92 -20.10 19.78
N VAL A 64 15.15 -19.65 20.04
CA VAL A 64 15.44 -18.27 20.52
C VAL A 64 14.81 -17.22 19.61
N LYS A 65 14.83 -17.47 18.29
CA LYS A 65 14.22 -16.59 17.27
C LYS A 65 12.70 -16.52 17.43
N VAL A 66 12.03 -17.66 17.57
CA VAL A 66 10.57 -17.72 17.77
C VAL A 66 10.18 -17.11 19.12
N ALA A 67 10.92 -17.40 20.19
CA ALA A 67 10.70 -16.80 21.50
C ALA A 67 10.82 -15.27 21.47
N HIS A 68 11.82 -14.72 20.76
CA HIS A 68 11.98 -13.28 20.59
C HIS A 68 10.80 -12.66 19.81
N LEU A 69 10.35 -13.31 18.73
CA LEU A 69 9.20 -12.84 17.96
C LEU A 69 7.90 -12.91 18.75
N LEU A 70 7.67 -13.97 19.54
CA LEU A 70 6.52 -14.09 20.43
C LEU A 70 6.49 -12.96 21.47
N ALA A 71 7.63 -12.66 22.10
CA ALA A 71 7.73 -11.54 23.03
C ALA A 71 7.46 -10.19 22.35
N SER A 72 7.94 -10.01 21.11
CA SER A 72 7.64 -8.82 20.32
C SER A 72 6.15 -8.72 19.97
N ASN A 73 5.55 -9.82 19.53
CA ASN A 73 4.13 -9.89 19.17
C ASN A 73 3.22 -9.70 20.39
N ALA A 74 3.59 -10.20 21.56
CA ALA A 74 2.86 -9.99 22.80
C ALA A 74 2.85 -8.51 23.22
N ARG A 75 3.99 -7.82 23.16
CA ARG A 75 4.06 -6.37 23.41
C ARG A 75 3.21 -5.58 22.42
N TYR A 76 3.29 -5.96 21.14
CA TYR A 76 2.50 -5.32 20.10
C TYR A 76 1.00 -5.54 20.27
N ALA A 77 0.56 -6.76 20.60
CA ALA A 77 -0.82 -7.06 20.93
C ALA A 77 -1.32 -6.21 22.12
N GLU A 78 -0.48 -6.03 23.14
CA GLU A 78 -0.85 -5.19 24.29
C GLU A 78 -1.00 -3.71 23.94
N GLN A 79 -0.15 -3.19 23.05
CA GLN A 79 -0.31 -1.84 22.50
C GLN A 79 -1.63 -1.70 21.73
N LEU A 80 -2.00 -2.70 20.92
CA LEU A 80 -3.28 -2.70 20.19
C LEU A 80 -4.48 -2.72 21.15
N ARG A 81 -4.44 -3.57 22.19
CA ARG A 81 -5.48 -3.61 23.24
C ARG A 81 -5.61 -2.28 23.97
N SER A 82 -4.48 -1.67 24.32
CA SER A 82 -4.44 -0.34 24.94
C SER A 82 -5.04 0.74 24.03
N GLY A 83 -4.92 0.58 22.71
CA GLY A 83 -5.59 1.42 21.70
C GLY A 83 -7.09 1.15 21.52
N GLY A 84 -7.64 0.15 22.20
CA GLY A 84 -9.05 -0.23 22.14
C GLY A 84 -9.40 -1.29 21.10
N ALA A 85 -8.42 -2.03 20.57
CA ALA A 85 -8.69 -3.14 19.66
C ALA A 85 -8.82 -4.49 20.38
N ASN A 86 -9.63 -5.37 19.80
CA ASN A 86 -9.66 -6.77 20.18
C ASN A 86 -8.56 -7.51 19.43
N VAL A 87 -7.76 -8.33 20.12
CA VAL A 87 -6.70 -9.10 19.49
C VAL A 87 -7.15 -10.54 19.27
N LEU A 88 -7.14 -10.98 18.00
CA LEU A 88 -7.38 -12.37 17.62
C LEU A 88 -6.05 -13.12 17.67
N GLU A 89 -5.87 -13.95 18.70
CA GLU A 89 -4.57 -14.56 19.00
C GLU A 89 -4.32 -15.82 18.17
N GLY A 90 -3.42 -15.74 17.19
CA GLY A 90 -2.95 -16.91 16.42
C GLY A 90 -1.71 -17.57 17.00
N TYR A 91 -1.18 -18.53 16.25
CA TYR A 91 0.04 -19.26 16.62
C TYR A 91 1.23 -18.87 15.74
N LEU A 92 2.42 -18.82 16.34
CA LEU A 92 3.70 -18.76 15.64
C LEU A 92 4.37 -20.14 15.74
N VAL A 93 4.69 -20.72 14.59
CA VAL A 93 5.31 -22.05 14.47
C VAL A 93 6.60 -21.97 13.68
N GLU A 94 7.52 -22.91 13.91
CA GLU A 94 8.75 -23.03 13.13
C GLU A 94 8.66 -24.16 12.11
N ARG A 95 8.74 -23.86 10.81
CA ARG A 95 8.85 -24.93 9.81
C ARG A 95 10.21 -25.62 9.91
N ARG A 96 10.20 -26.89 10.31
CA ARG A 96 11.39 -27.76 10.45
C ARG A 96 12.30 -27.77 9.21
N SER A 97 11.77 -27.54 8.01
CA SER A 97 12.56 -27.58 6.76
C SER A 97 13.30 -26.29 6.44
N LYS A 98 12.99 -25.15 7.08
CA LYS A 98 13.57 -23.84 6.73
C LYS A 98 13.97 -22.96 7.91
N GLY A 99 13.67 -23.33 9.16
CA GLY A 99 13.94 -22.49 10.35
C GLY A 99 13.29 -21.11 10.28
N LYS A 100 12.26 -20.95 9.43
CA LYS A 100 11.54 -19.71 9.20
C LYS A 100 10.25 -19.73 10.04
N PRO A 101 10.06 -18.74 10.92
CA PRO A 101 8.80 -18.57 11.65
C PRO A 101 7.64 -18.35 10.67
N GLU A 102 6.52 -19.02 10.93
CA GLU A 102 5.29 -18.94 10.16
C GLU A 102 4.12 -18.69 11.12
N GLU A 103 3.20 -17.82 10.71
CA GLU A 103 1.96 -17.59 11.46
C GLU A 103 0.92 -18.61 11.00
N LYS A 104 0.13 -19.12 11.96
CA LYS A 104 -0.95 -20.07 11.72
C LYS A 104 -2.22 -19.59 12.39
N GLN A 105 -3.34 -19.94 11.76
CA GLN A 105 -4.71 -19.63 12.16
C GLN A 105 -5.13 -18.16 12.07
N ILE A 106 -4.24 -17.22 11.75
CA ILE A 106 -4.62 -15.81 11.63
C ILE A 106 -5.72 -15.63 10.59
N ASP A 107 -5.54 -16.20 9.39
CA ASP A 107 -6.54 -16.10 8.31
C ASP A 107 -7.88 -16.71 8.74
N VAL A 108 -7.85 -17.88 9.39
CA VAL A 108 -9.06 -18.56 9.89
C VAL A 108 -9.75 -17.72 10.98
N LEU A 109 -8.99 -17.12 11.89
CA LEU A 109 -9.54 -16.29 12.96
C LEU A 109 -10.17 -15.01 12.42
N CYS A 110 -9.50 -14.36 11.46
CA CYS A 110 -10.04 -13.19 10.75
C CYS A 110 -11.33 -13.56 10.01
N ALA A 111 -11.34 -14.66 9.25
CA ALA A 111 -12.52 -15.15 8.54
C ALA A 111 -13.70 -15.44 9.48
N VAL A 112 -13.44 -16.16 10.58
CA VAL A 112 -14.47 -16.45 11.61
C VAL A 112 -15.00 -15.16 12.24
N GLN A 113 -14.13 -14.18 12.49
CA GLN A 113 -14.54 -12.90 13.08
C GLN A 113 -15.42 -12.10 12.12
N VAL A 114 -15.12 -12.08 10.83
CA VAL A 114 -15.99 -11.48 9.80
C VAL A 114 -17.38 -12.10 9.83
N CYS A 115 -17.49 -13.44 9.88
CA CYS A 115 -18.79 -14.10 9.96
C CYS A 115 -19.56 -13.74 11.24
N ARG A 116 -18.87 -13.65 12.38
CA ARG A 116 -19.48 -13.23 13.65
C ARG A 116 -20.00 -11.78 13.60
N LEU A 117 -19.22 -10.88 13.00
CA LEU A 117 -19.62 -9.47 12.85
C LEU A 117 -20.82 -9.35 11.92
N ALA A 118 -20.88 -10.12 10.83
CA ALA A 118 -22.04 -10.16 9.94
C ALA A 118 -23.31 -10.58 10.69
N ASP A 119 -23.24 -11.65 11.50
CA ASP A 119 -24.38 -12.09 12.31
C ASP A 119 -24.77 -11.05 13.38
N ALA A 120 -23.80 -10.40 14.02
CA ALA A 120 -24.04 -9.37 15.03
C ALA A 120 -24.67 -8.09 14.43
N ILE A 121 -24.25 -7.68 13.23
CA ILE A 121 -24.85 -6.55 12.50
C ILE A 121 -26.28 -6.91 12.08
N LEU A 122 -26.49 -8.09 11.50
CA LEU A 122 -27.80 -8.55 11.05
C LEU A 122 -28.81 -8.67 12.20
N SER A 123 -28.34 -9.08 13.38
CA SER A 123 -29.17 -9.20 14.60
C SER A 123 -29.24 -7.91 15.43
N GLU A 124 -28.76 -6.78 14.89
CA GLU A 124 -28.76 -5.46 15.54
C GLU A 124 -28.02 -5.41 16.90
N GLN A 125 -27.13 -6.37 17.16
CA GLN A 125 -26.28 -6.42 18.35
C GLN A 125 -25.03 -5.53 18.21
N SER A 126 -24.71 -5.11 16.99
CA SER A 126 -23.62 -4.19 16.66
C SER A 126 -24.17 -2.89 16.08
N THR A 127 -23.53 -1.76 16.41
CA THR A 127 -23.85 -0.45 15.80
C THR A 127 -23.24 -0.28 14.41
N ALA A 128 -22.30 -1.14 14.02
CA ALA A 128 -21.69 -1.12 12.69
C ALA A 128 -22.74 -1.39 11.60
N LYS A 129 -22.55 -0.76 10.43
CA LYS A 129 -23.40 -0.90 9.24
C LYS A 129 -22.72 -1.67 8.11
N CYS A 130 -21.40 -1.78 8.17
CA CYS A 130 -20.60 -2.55 7.23
C CYS A 130 -19.36 -3.13 7.92
N ILE A 131 -18.69 -4.04 7.21
CA ILE A 131 -17.44 -4.67 7.62
C ILE A 131 -16.33 -4.23 6.68
N VAL A 132 -15.17 -3.90 7.23
CA VAL A 132 -13.96 -3.52 6.51
C VAL A 132 -12.89 -4.55 6.82
N ILE A 133 -12.35 -5.20 5.80
CA ILE A 133 -11.36 -6.26 5.98
C ILE A 133 -10.06 -5.81 5.33
N MET A 134 -9.07 -5.55 6.16
CA MET A 134 -7.76 -5.06 5.73
C MET A 134 -6.81 -6.23 5.50
N SER A 135 -6.84 -6.78 4.30
CA SER A 135 -5.94 -7.83 3.83
C SER A 135 -5.99 -7.96 2.31
N GLU A 136 -4.86 -8.30 1.70
CA GLU A 136 -4.75 -8.73 0.29
C GLU A 136 -4.98 -10.24 0.11
N ASP A 137 -5.13 -10.98 1.21
CA ASP A 137 -5.22 -12.44 1.14
C ASP A 137 -6.59 -12.91 0.62
N MET A 138 -6.54 -13.67 -0.46
CA MET A 138 -7.72 -14.25 -1.10
C MET A 138 -8.33 -15.39 -0.26
N ASP A 139 -7.59 -15.96 0.69
CA ASP A 139 -8.11 -17.04 1.54
C ASP A 139 -9.21 -16.55 2.49
N LEU A 140 -9.30 -15.23 2.71
CA LEU A 140 -10.40 -14.63 3.47
C LEU A 140 -11.69 -14.49 2.66
N MET A 141 -11.65 -14.62 1.33
CA MET A 141 -12.78 -14.41 0.41
C MET A 141 -14.10 -15.08 0.83
N PRO A 142 -14.11 -16.37 1.24
CA PRO A 142 -15.35 -17.02 1.64
C PRO A 142 -16.10 -16.32 2.78
N ALA A 143 -15.39 -15.62 3.67
CA ALA A 143 -16.02 -14.86 4.76
C ALA A 143 -16.69 -13.56 4.26
N TYR A 144 -16.14 -12.93 3.20
CA TYR A 144 -16.78 -11.79 2.54
C TYR A 144 -18.08 -12.23 1.88
N GLU A 145 -18.02 -13.34 1.13
CA GLU A 145 -19.19 -13.90 0.45
C GLU A 145 -20.29 -14.24 1.44
N PHE A 146 -19.95 -14.83 2.59
CA PHE A 146 -20.90 -15.06 3.68
C PHE A 146 -21.54 -13.76 4.19
N ALA A 147 -20.75 -12.71 4.45
CA ALA A 147 -21.30 -11.42 4.90
C ALA A 147 -22.28 -10.81 3.86
N LEU A 148 -21.93 -10.90 2.58
CA LEU A 148 -22.79 -10.44 1.48
C LEU A 148 -24.07 -11.28 1.34
N GLU A 149 -24.01 -12.60 1.53
CA GLU A 149 -25.20 -13.47 1.58
C GLU A 149 -26.13 -13.08 2.72
N ARG A 150 -25.58 -12.61 3.85
CA ARG A 150 -26.31 -12.02 4.97
C ARG A 150 -26.80 -10.59 4.71
N LYS A 151 -26.55 -10.02 3.53
CA LYS A 151 -26.84 -8.63 3.14
C LYS A 151 -26.13 -7.59 3.99
N VAL A 152 -24.97 -7.95 4.57
CA VAL A 152 -24.09 -7.03 5.27
C VAL A 152 -22.97 -6.60 4.32
N PRO A 153 -22.84 -5.30 3.99
CA PRO A 153 -21.76 -4.81 3.14
C PRO A 153 -20.39 -5.13 3.75
N ALA A 154 -19.47 -5.65 2.93
CA ALA A 154 -18.14 -6.08 3.33
C ALA A 154 -17.09 -5.65 2.30
N TYR A 155 -16.22 -4.71 2.70
CA TYR A 155 -15.22 -4.10 1.85
C TYR A 155 -13.85 -4.75 2.05
N ALA A 156 -13.28 -5.28 0.96
CA ALA A 156 -11.87 -5.69 0.94
C ALA A 156 -10.97 -4.45 0.78
N VAL A 157 -10.01 -4.30 1.68
CA VAL A 157 -9.13 -3.13 1.73
C VAL A 157 -7.67 -3.53 1.54
N ALA A 158 -7.08 -3.03 0.46
CA ALA A 158 -5.71 -3.29 0.05
C ALA A 158 -5.12 -2.06 -0.64
N PHE A 159 -3.80 -2.02 -0.91
CA PHE A 159 -3.21 -0.89 -1.64
C PHE A 159 -2.90 -1.17 -3.11
N ASP A 160 -2.76 -2.44 -3.50
CA ASP A 160 -2.32 -2.81 -4.86
C ASP A 160 -3.15 -3.88 -5.55
N THR A 161 -4.22 -4.33 -4.90
CA THR A 161 -5.05 -5.44 -5.36
C THR A 161 -6.49 -4.99 -5.40
N VAL A 162 -7.05 -4.97 -6.61
CA VAL A 162 -8.49 -4.98 -6.82
C VAL A 162 -8.87 -6.42 -7.10
N HIS A 163 -9.66 -7.02 -6.23
CA HIS A 163 -10.16 -8.34 -6.51
C HIS A 163 -11.27 -8.23 -7.57
N LYS A 164 -11.05 -8.87 -8.73
CA LYS A 164 -11.93 -8.76 -9.90
C LYS A 164 -12.91 -9.93 -10.03
N ARG A 165 -13.16 -10.70 -8.96
CA ARG A 165 -14.15 -11.77 -9.03
C ARG A 165 -15.54 -11.13 -9.09
N ASP A 166 -16.43 -11.66 -9.92
CA ASP A 166 -17.78 -11.10 -10.15
C ASP A 166 -18.61 -10.92 -8.86
N GLN A 167 -18.30 -11.69 -7.83
CA GLN A 167 -18.91 -11.67 -6.49
C GLN A 167 -18.29 -10.61 -5.56
N GLN A 168 -17.06 -10.17 -5.80
CA GLN A 168 -16.38 -9.12 -5.02
C GLN A 168 -16.60 -7.76 -5.67
N ARG A 169 -17.76 -7.20 -5.36
CA ARG A 169 -18.17 -5.89 -5.85
C ARG A 169 -17.71 -4.76 -4.95
N GLU A 170 -17.36 -5.06 -3.69
CA GLU A 170 -17.07 -4.08 -2.64
C GLU A 170 -15.58 -4.09 -2.25
N TRP A 171 -14.86 -3.05 -2.67
CA TRP A 171 -13.43 -2.90 -2.43
C TRP A 171 -13.03 -1.45 -2.22
N ILE A 172 -11.94 -1.26 -1.46
CA ILE A 172 -11.31 0.03 -1.20
C ILE A 172 -9.81 -0.11 -1.44
N LEU A 173 -9.28 0.70 -2.34
CA LEU A 173 -7.85 0.86 -2.52
C LEU A 173 -7.32 1.98 -1.62
N LEU A 174 -6.40 1.60 -0.74
CA LEU A 174 -5.70 2.51 0.14
C LEU A 174 -4.79 3.43 -0.68
N SER A 175 -5.00 4.73 -0.52
CA SER A 175 -4.11 5.76 -1.02
C SER A 175 -2.78 5.71 -0.26
N GLU A 176 -1.76 6.36 -0.81
CA GLU A 176 -0.48 6.51 -0.11
C GLU A 176 -0.66 7.17 1.27
N GLU A 177 -1.56 8.17 1.36
CA GLU A 177 -1.85 8.88 2.60
C GLU A 177 -2.56 8.00 3.62
N ALA A 178 -3.58 7.24 3.20
CA ALA A 178 -4.28 6.29 4.07
C ALA A 178 -3.32 5.22 4.61
N LEU A 179 -2.48 4.64 3.75
CA LEU A 179 -1.43 3.71 4.17
C LEU A 179 -0.45 4.34 5.16
N ARG A 180 -0.08 5.61 4.96
CA ARG A 180 0.82 6.33 5.85
C ARG A 180 0.21 6.51 7.23
N LEU A 181 -1.08 6.84 7.31
CA LEU A 181 -1.80 7.02 8.57
C LEU A 181 -1.95 5.70 9.34
N ILE A 182 -2.30 4.61 8.64
CA ILE A 182 -2.49 3.27 9.26
C ILE A 182 -1.25 2.82 10.05
N HIS A 183 -0.05 3.15 9.56
CA HIS A 183 1.19 2.61 10.10
C HIS A 183 1.92 3.61 10.97
N GLU A 184 2.75 3.10 11.89
CA GLU A 184 3.66 3.94 12.67
C GLU A 184 4.54 4.83 11.77
N PRO A 185 4.81 6.08 12.18
CA PRO A 185 5.68 6.99 11.43
C PRO A 185 7.12 6.45 11.34
N LEU A 186 7.81 6.72 10.22
CA LEU A 186 9.19 6.27 10.01
C LEU A 186 10.02 7.37 9.39
N GLY A 187 11.08 7.76 10.10
CA GLY A 187 12.00 8.78 9.63
C GLY A 187 11.29 10.10 9.31
N ARG A 188 11.97 10.97 8.55
CA ARG A 188 11.42 12.27 8.14
C ARG A 188 10.57 12.20 6.88
N GLN A 189 10.74 11.16 6.06
CA GLN A 189 10.08 11.03 4.76
C GLN A 189 9.64 9.58 4.50
N VAL A 190 8.50 9.43 3.85
CA VAL A 190 7.88 8.15 3.47
C VAL A 190 7.22 8.29 2.10
N GLY A 191 6.84 7.17 1.49
CA GLY A 191 6.08 7.17 0.24
C GLY A 191 6.77 7.93 -0.90
N SER A 192 5.98 8.73 -1.61
CA SER A 192 6.37 9.51 -2.78
C SER A 192 7.50 10.49 -2.46
N GLY A 193 7.49 11.15 -1.29
CA GLY A 193 8.56 12.07 -0.89
C GLY A 193 9.92 11.37 -0.75
N LEU A 194 9.94 10.16 -0.17
CA LEU A 194 11.15 9.35 -0.09
C LEU A 194 11.56 8.83 -1.47
N ARG A 195 10.60 8.38 -2.29
CA ARG A 195 10.83 7.94 -3.67
C ARG A 195 11.46 9.04 -4.53
N THR A 196 11.02 10.29 -4.42
CA THR A 196 11.65 11.45 -5.09
C THR A 196 13.11 11.57 -4.72
N ARG A 197 13.46 11.46 -3.42
CA ARG A 197 14.87 11.50 -3.01
C ARG A 197 15.70 10.37 -3.58
N LEU A 198 15.14 9.15 -3.61
CA LEU A 198 15.81 8.00 -4.22
C LEU A 198 16.02 8.20 -5.73
N ALA A 199 15.02 8.74 -6.43
CA ALA A 199 15.13 9.09 -7.84
C ALA A 199 16.24 10.13 -8.07
N THR A 200 16.27 11.21 -7.28
CA THR A 200 17.33 12.23 -7.36
C THR A 200 18.73 11.64 -7.12
N ILE A 201 18.88 10.77 -6.11
CA ILE A 201 20.17 10.11 -5.83
C ILE A 201 20.58 9.24 -7.02
N ALA A 202 19.64 8.45 -7.56
CA ALA A 202 19.92 7.51 -8.63
C ALA A 202 20.27 8.19 -9.96
N THR A 203 19.72 9.37 -10.24
CA THR A 203 19.97 10.12 -11.48
C THR A 203 21.04 11.20 -11.34
N SER A 204 21.64 11.37 -10.16
CA SER A 204 22.66 12.40 -9.91
C SER A 204 23.97 12.06 -10.63
N SER A 205 24.58 13.04 -11.29
CA SER A 205 25.96 12.94 -11.81
C SER A 205 27.01 13.12 -10.71
N GLU A 206 26.62 13.70 -9.57
CA GLU A 206 27.50 13.94 -8.42
C GLU A 206 27.21 12.91 -7.33
N PRO A 207 28.14 11.98 -7.06
CA PRO A 207 27.98 11.01 -5.99
C PRO A 207 27.95 11.69 -4.63
N ARG A 208 26.94 11.38 -3.83
CA ARG A 208 26.83 11.89 -2.47
C ARG A 208 27.03 10.78 -1.46
N GLN A 209 27.97 10.97 -0.56
CA GLN A 209 28.11 10.13 0.62
C GLN A 209 26.99 10.46 1.61
N LEU A 210 26.32 9.43 2.12
CA LEU A 210 25.26 9.57 3.11
C LEU A 210 25.64 8.75 4.34
N ARG A 211 25.16 9.18 5.51
CA ARG A 211 25.34 8.44 6.76
C ARG A 211 24.25 7.39 6.92
N TRP A 212 24.66 6.14 7.01
CA TRP A 212 23.79 4.97 7.15
C TRP A 212 23.93 4.35 8.53
N THR A 213 22.86 3.76 9.05
CA THR A 213 22.86 2.96 10.27
C THR A 213 22.56 1.50 9.90
N VAL A 214 23.35 0.57 10.43
CA VAL A 214 23.09 -0.86 10.30
C VAL A 214 21.84 -1.22 11.09
N HIS A 215 20.81 -1.70 10.42
CA HIS A 215 19.50 -1.91 11.03
C HIS A 215 19.24 -3.38 11.40
N ALA A 216 19.72 -4.32 10.58
CA ALA A 216 19.53 -5.75 10.79
C ALA A 216 20.86 -6.50 10.60
N PRO A 217 21.02 -7.67 11.23
CA PRO A 217 22.13 -8.57 10.93
C PRO A 217 22.15 -8.96 9.45
N PRO A 218 23.28 -9.48 8.92
CA PRO A 218 23.38 -9.84 7.52
C PRO A 218 22.40 -10.97 7.19
N ASP A 219 21.86 -10.93 5.98
CA ASP A 219 21.11 -12.05 5.41
C ASP A 219 22.03 -13.21 5.00
N ASP A 220 21.45 -14.29 4.46
CA ASP A 220 22.19 -15.47 4.00
C ASP A 220 23.19 -15.15 2.87
N ALA A 221 23.04 -14.00 2.19
CA ALA A 221 23.96 -13.50 1.17
C ALA A 221 25.02 -12.52 1.73
N GLY A 222 25.10 -12.37 3.06
CA GLY A 222 26.04 -11.48 3.72
C GLY A 222 25.68 -9.99 3.60
N GLN A 223 24.45 -9.66 3.21
CA GLN A 223 24.02 -8.27 3.02
C GLN A 223 23.35 -7.72 4.29
N PHE A 224 23.86 -6.60 4.77
CA PHE A 224 23.23 -5.86 5.86
C PHE A 224 22.13 -4.95 5.31
N LEU A 225 20.99 -4.94 6.01
CA LEU A 225 19.95 -3.95 5.79
C LEU A 225 20.33 -2.66 6.51
N MET A 226 20.45 -1.59 5.74
CA MET A 226 20.91 -0.26 6.16
C MET A 226 19.78 0.75 6.08
N ARG A 227 19.85 1.80 6.90
CA ARG A 227 18.87 2.90 6.89
C ARG A 227 19.51 4.27 7.09
N THR A 228 19.11 5.27 6.31
CA THR A 228 19.48 6.68 6.57
C THR A 228 18.53 7.34 7.57
N SER A 229 18.88 8.51 8.09
CA SER A 229 17.98 9.34 8.93
C SER A 229 16.72 9.80 8.19
N LEU A 230 16.74 9.81 6.85
CA LEU A 230 15.57 10.11 6.01
C LEU A 230 14.61 8.94 5.90
N GLY A 231 15.04 7.72 6.27
CA GLY A 231 14.25 6.49 6.14
C GLY A 231 14.57 5.65 4.89
N ALA A 232 15.51 6.06 4.04
CA ALA A 232 15.89 5.32 2.84
C ALA A 232 16.44 3.92 3.20
N PRO A 233 15.91 2.83 2.60
CA PRO A 233 16.48 1.50 2.74
C PRO A 233 17.69 1.32 1.83
N GLY A 234 18.71 0.66 2.37
CA GLY A 234 19.92 0.31 1.63
C GLY A 234 20.43 -1.07 1.96
N LEU A 235 21.27 -1.61 1.09
CA LEU A 235 21.90 -2.92 1.21
C LEU A 235 23.41 -2.75 1.07
N TRP A 236 24.15 -3.35 1.99
CA TRP A 236 25.60 -3.25 1.97
C TRP A 236 26.24 -4.57 2.38
N THR A 237 27.27 -4.97 1.64
CA THR A 237 28.10 -6.12 1.96
C THR A 237 29.47 -5.61 2.38
N PRO A 238 29.80 -5.60 3.68
CA PRO A 238 31.07 -5.10 4.16
C PRO A 238 32.21 -6.09 3.89
N GLY A 239 33.41 -5.56 3.63
CA GLY A 239 34.66 -6.33 3.67
C GLY A 239 35.22 -6.52 5.09
N ARG A 240 34.46 -6.19 6.12
CA ARG A 240 34.88 -6.15 7.53
C ARG A 240 33.74 -6.55 8.47
N SER A 241 34.07 -6.91 9.71
CA SER A 241 33.07 -7.13 10.77
C SER A 241 32.37 -5.83 11.14
N VAL A 242 31.04 -5.88 11.25
CA VAL A 242 30.19 -4.74 11.57
C VAL A 242 29.03 -5.19 12.46
N GLU A 243 28.71 -4.38 13.46
CA GLU A 243 27.60 -4.64 14.39
C GLU A 243 26.34 -3.87 14.01
N VAL A 244 25.19 -4.40 14.45
CA VAL A 244 23.90 -3.70 14.35
C VAL A 244 23.95 -2.41 15.16
N GLY A 245 23.46 -1.31 14.57
CA GLY A 245 23.51 0.03 15.15
C GLY A 245 24.73 0.86 14.75
N ALA A 246 25.75 0.24 14.14
CA ALA A 246 26.91 0.98 13.64
C ALA A 246 26.50 2.03 12.60
N LYS A 247 27.17 3.19 12.63
CA LYS A 247 26.93 4.29 11.69
C LYS A 247 28.09 4.43 10.72
N ILE A 248 27.81 4.38 9.43
CA ILE A 248 28.83 4.24 8.37
C ILE A 248 28.47 5.18 7.22
N ASP A 249 29.46 5.89 6.70
CA ASP A 249 29.28 6.80 5.57
C ASP A 249 29.52 6.04 4.25
N LEU A 250 28.48 5.89 3.44
CA LEU A 250 28.48 5.08 2.22
C LEU A 250 27.86 5.85 1.05
N TYR A 251 28.32 5.54 -0.16
CA TYR A 251 27.73 6.00 -1.41
C TYR A 251 26.67 5.02 -1.88
N ALA A 252 25.62 5.54 -2.52
CA ALA A 252 24.71 4.68 -3.29
C ALA A 252 25.28 4.47 -4.69
N LYS A 253 25.43 3.21 -5.11
CA LYS A 253 26.01 2.83 -6.42
C LYS A 253 25.05 2.11 -7.35
N GLY A 254 23.86 1.77 -6.87
CA GLY A 254 22.86 1.08 -7.67
C GLY A 254 21.54 0.91 -6.92
N LEU A 255 20.58 0.25 -7.57
CA LEU A 255 19.27 -0.07 -6.99
C LEU A 255 18.94 -1.55 -7.10
N ARG A 256 18.20 -2.05 -6.11
CA ARG A 256 17.60 -3.38 -6.12
C ARG A 256 16.14 -3.33 -5.71
N ILE A 257 15.32 -4.15 -6.36
CA ILE A 257 13.93 -4.40 -6.00
C ILE A 257 13.74 -5.90 -5.82
N TYR A 258 12.93 -6.30 -4.84
CA TYR A 258 12.67 -7.70 -4.52
C TYR A 258 11.21 -8.07 -4.87
N PRO A 259 10.92 -8.32 -6.15
CA PRO A 259 9.54 -8.56 -6.59
C PRO A 259 8.90 -9.80 -5.96
N THR A 260 9.69 -10.86 -5.73
CA THR A 260 9.22 -12.15 -5.19
C THR A 260 9.09 -12.19 -3.67
N ASP A 261 9.86 -11.39 -2.93
CA ASP A 261 9.82 -11.35 -1.47
C ASP A 261 8.88 -10.25 -0.92
N GLY A 262 8.01 -9.68 -1.75
CA GLY A 262 7.03 -8.68 -1.34
C GLY A 262 7.60 -7.26 -1.19
N GLY A 263 8.59 -6.86 -1.99
CA GLY A 263 9.09 -5.48 -2.01
C GLY A 263 9.00 -4.85 -3.39
N ARG A 264 8.11 -3.87 -3.58
CA ARG A 264 8.05 -2.98 -4.78
C ARG A 264 8.70 -1.62 -4.53
N PHE A 265 9.36 -1.48 -3.40
CA PHE A 265 10.09 -0.28 -3.04
C PHE A 265 11.58 -0.45 -3.38
N PRO A 266 12.22 0.55 -4.00
CA PRO A 266 13.65 0.48 -4.33
C PRO A 266 14.54 0.51 -3.08
N HIS A 267 15.50 -0.39 -3.01
CA HIS A 267 16.59 -0.40 -2.03
C HIS A 267 17.88 0.07 -2.69
N LEU A 268 18.61 0.99 -2.05
CA LEU A 268 19.91 1.46 -2.54
C LEU A 268 20.99 0.40 -2.30
N ILE A 269 21.75 0.04 -3.33
CA ILE A 269 22.97 -0.77 -3.17
C ILE A 269 24.10 0.18 -2.80
N LEU A 270 24.78 -0.11 -1.69
CA LEU A 270 25.75 0.79 -1.08
C LEU A 270 27.20 0.33 -1.30
N SER A 271 28.12 1.29 -1.25
CA SER A 271 29.56 1.08 -1.44
C SER A 271 30.37 2.07 -0.60
N GLU A 272 31.59 1.67 -0.23
CA GLU A 272 32.57 2.59 0.35
C GLU A 272 33.20 3.48 -0.74
N ASP A 273 33.37 2.95 -1.95
CA ASP A 273 33.86 3.70 -3.10
C ASP A 273 32.77 4.55 -3.76
N ALA A 274 33.14 5.76 -4.21
CA ALA A 274 32.25 6.63 -4.96
C ALA A 274 31.98 6.06 -6.37
N PRO A 275 30.71 6.00 -6.83
CA PRO A 275 30.40 5.66 -8.21
C PRO A 275 30.93 6.74 -9.17
N SER A 276 31.17 6.36 -10.42
CA SER A 276 31.68 7.26 -11.47
C SER A 276 30.61 8.14 -12.14
N GLY A 277 29.34 7.98 -11.80
CA GLY A 277 28.23 8.73 -12.38
C GLY A 277 26.85 8.22 -11.95
N PRO A 278 25.78 8.58 -12.68
CA PRO A 278 24.43 8.10 -12.42
C PRO A 278 24.33 6.57 -12.50
N MET A 279 23.32 6.00 -11.85
CA MET A 279 23.08 4.55 -11.87
C MET A 279 22.66 4.11 -13.27
N PRO A 280 23.44 3.27 -13.98
CA PRO A 280 23.22 2.97 -15.40
C PRO A 280 21.90 2.23 -15.67
N GLU A 281 21.39 1.49 -14.70
CA GLU A 281 20.13 0.75 -14.77
C GLU A 281 18.87 1.62 -14.58
N VAL A 282 19.05 2.89 -14.22
CA VAL A 282 17.96 3.84 -13.96
C VAL A 282 17.79 4.77 -15.15
N GLN A 283 16.57 4.83 -15.66
CA GLN A 283 16.21 5.65 -16.81
C GLN A 283 15.16 6.68 -16.44
N THR A 284 15.13 7.79 -17.18
CA THR A 284 14.01 8.72 -17.14
C THR A 284 12.90 8.21 -18.06
N ALA A 285 11.67 8.29 -17.57
CA ALA A 285 10.45 8.03 -18.33
C ALA A 285 9.41 9.12 -18.06
N GLU A 286 8.44 9.24 -18.95
CA GLU A 286 7.27 10.09 -18.83
C GLU A 286 6.03 9.23 -18.61
N VAL A 287 5.15 9.66 -17.71
CA VAL A 287 3.85 9.00 -17.49
C VAL A 287 2.91 9.38 -18.62
N LEU A 288 2.41 8.39 -19.34
CA LEU A 288 1.48 8.61 -20.45
C LEU A 288 0.03 8.69 -19.95
N TYR A 289 -0.44 7.62 -19.32
CA TYR A 289 -1.81 7.48 -18.82
C TYR A 289 -1.90 6.35 -17.79
N TRP A 290 -3.02 6.30 -17.07
CA TRP A 290 -3.32 5.20 -16.16
C TRP A 290 -4.06 4.07 -16.88
N GLN A 291 -3.59 2.83 -16.73
CA GLN A 291 -4.22 1.63 -17.32
C GLN A 291 -5.31 1.03 -16.43
N GLY A 292 -5.35 1.46 -15.17
CA GLY A 292 -6.26 1.01 -14.13
C GLY A 292 -5.85 1.66 -12.81
N PRO A 293 -6.48 1.32 -11.67
CA PRO A 293 -6.26 2.06 -10.44
C PRO A 293 -4.88 1.84 -9.79
N THR A 294 -4.16 0.78 -10.17
CA THR A 294 -2.86 0.41 -9.58
C THR A 294 -1.74 0.30 -10.62
N ALA A 295 -1.97 0.79 -11.84
CA ALA A 295 -1.02 0.65 -12.95
C ALA A 295 -1.03 1.88 -13.88
N ALA A 296 0.17 2.39 -14.18
CA ALA A 296 0.39 3.49 -15.11
C ALA A 296 1.26 3.03 -16.29
N LYS A 297 0.95 3.52 -17.48
CA LYS A 297 1.77 3.35 -18.67
C LYS A 297 2.80 4.48 -18.73
N VAL A 298 4.05 4.14 -18.98
CA VAL A 298 5.15 5.11 -19.12
C VAL A 298 5.90 4.89 -20.43
N ARG A 299 6.57 5.95 -20.90
CA ARG A 299 7.49 5.91 -22.05
C ARG A 299 8.87 6.38 -21.62
N THR A 300 9.88 5.57 -21.85
CA THR A 300 11.29 5.96 -21.64
C THR A 300 11.76 6.95 -22.70
N LEU A 301 12.85 7.68 -22.44
CA LEU A 301 13.46 8.57 -23.45
C LEU A 301 13.89 7.85 -24.73
N ALA A 302 14.11 6.54 -24.68
CA ALA A 302 14.39 5.71 -25.85
C ALA A 302 13.13 5.36 -26.68
N GLY A 303 11.95 5.85 -26.29
CA GLY A 303 10.69 5.59 -26.96
C GLY A 303 9.98 4.30 -26.52
N GLU A 304 10.63 3.48 -25.69
CA GLU A 304 10.05 2.22 -25.23
C GLU A 304 8.99 2.43 -24.16
N GLU A 305 7.87 1.72 -24.28
CA GLU A 305 6.76 1.81 -23.34
C GLU A 305 6.73 0.64 -22.35
N ALA A 306 6.42 0.92 -21.09
CA ALA A 306 6.31 -0.09 -20.04
C ALA A 306 5.11 0.18 -19.13
N SER A 307 4.59 -0.88 -18.50
CA SER A 307 3.60 -0.75 -17.42
C SER A 307 4.32 -0.70 -16.07
N LEU A 308 3.95 0.26 -15.23
CA LEU A 308 4.42 0.39 -13.86
C LEU A 308 3.29 0.08 -12.89
N ARG A 309 3.54 -0.81 -11.93
CA ARG A 309 2.67 -0.95 -10.75
C ARG A 309 2.97 0.18 -9.78
N VAL A 310 1.95 0.97 -9.46
CA VAL A 310 2.07 2.19 -8.65
C VAL A 310 0.86 2.36 -7.75
N LEU A 311 1.04 3.04 -6.62
CA LEU A 311 -0.03 3.38 -5.70
C LEU A 311 -1.02 4.36 -6.34
N PRO A 312 -2.34 4.21 -6.13
CA PRO A 312 -3.34 5.07 -6.74
C PRO A 312 -3.07 6.57 -6.51
N GLY A 313 -3.20 7.38 -7.56
CA GLY A 313 -3.07 8.84 -7.49
C GLY A 313 -1.68 9.38 -7.15
N THR A 314 -0.63 8.54 -7.18
CA THR A 314 0.75 8.99 -6.88
C THR A 314 1.42 9.70 -8.04
N LEU A 315 1.08 9.33 -9.29
CA LEU A 315 1.63 9.86 -10.52
C LEU A 315 0.54 10.51 -11.38
N LEU A 316 0.93 11.52 -12.17
CA LEU A 316 0.04 12.17 -13.14
C LEU A 316 0.59 12.06 -14.57
N PRO A 317 -0.27 12.02 -15.60
CA PRO A 317 0.18 12.14 -16.99
C PRO A 317 1.08 13.35 -17.23
N GLY A 318 2.07 13.19 -18.09
CA GLY A 318 3.11 14.19 -18.39
C GLY A 318 4.23 14.28 -17.34
N GLN A 319 4.08 13.64 -16.17
CA GLN A 319 5.11 13.71 -15.13
C GLN A 319 6.34 12.88 -15.49
N ARG A 320 7.53 13.45 -15.31
CA ARG A 320 8.81 12.74 -15.42
C ARG A 320 9.12 11.94 -14.16
N VAL A 321 9.49 10.68 -14.37
CA VAL A 321 9.80 9.71 -13.32
C VAL A 321 11.11 8.98 -13.62
N ALA A 322 11.79 8.54 -12.57
CA ALA A 322 12.88 7.59 -12.65
C ALA A 322 12.33 6.16 -12.56
N VAL A 323 12.74 5.31 -13.49
CA VAL A 323 12.38 3.90 -13.53
C VAL A 323 13.62 3.01 -13.52
N LEU A 324 13.52 1.88 -12.82
CA LEU A 324 14.55 0.85 -12.79
C LEU A 324 14.18 -0.23 -13.80
N ARG A 325 15.07 -0.53 -14.74
CA ARG A 325 14.92 -1.66 -15.66
C ARG A 325 15.63 -2.89 -15.13
N HIS A 326 14.87 -3.94 -14.87
CA HIS A 326 15.41 -5.22 -14.47
C HIS A 326 15.49 -6.13 -15.69
N ALA A 327 16.67 -6.19 -16.32
CA ALA A 327 16.90 -6.94 -17.55
C ALA A 327 17.16 -8.45 -17.33
N THR A 328 17.18 -8.93 -16.08
CA THR A 328 17.46 -10.35 -15.79
C THR A 328 16.16 -11.13 -15.63
N GLY A 329 15.95 -12.07 -16.56
CA GLY A 329 14.78 -12.96 -16.61
C GLY A 329 14.17 -13.03 -18.03
N PRO A 330 13.25 -13.98 -18.28
CA PRO A 330 12.55 -14.09 -19.55
C PRO A 330 11.61 -12.90 -19.83
N ASP A 331 11.17 -12.19 -18.78
CA ASP A 331 10.29 -11.01 -18.87
C ASP A 331 10.97 -9.79 -18.24
N PRO A 332 11.52 -8.85 -19.05
CA PRO A 332 12.08 -7.62 -18.52
C PRO A 332 10.99 -6.82 -17.79
N ALA A 333 11.25 -6.48 -16.52
CA ALA A 333 10.30 -5.75 -15.68
C ALA A 333 10.78 -4.33 -15.40
N THR A 334 9.85 -3.39 -15.45
CA THR A 334 10.12 -1.97 -15.15
C THR A 334 9.45 -1.59 -13.84
N TYR A 335 10.21 -0.93 -12.96
CA TYR A 335 9.75 -0.54 -11.64
C TYR A 335 9.89 0.95 -11.40
N LEU A 336 8.94 1.54 -10.66
CA LEU A 336 9.04 2.92 -10.24
C LEU A 336 10.14 3.07 -9.18
N VAL A 337 11.10 3.96 -9.44
CA VAL A 337 12.00 4.48 -8.40
C VAL A 337 11.29 5.64 -7.69
N GLY A 338 10.93 6.67 -8.44
CA GLY A 338 10.16 7.83 -7.94
C GLY A 338 10.02 8.96 -8.95
N PRO A 339 9.20 9.97 -8.66
CA PRO A 339 9.06 11.15 -9.51
C PRO A 339 10.30 12.04 -9.44
N LEU A 340 10.69 12.62 -10.58
CA LEU A 340 11.85 13.51 -10.70
C LEU A 340 11.48 14.99 -10.53
N GLU A 341 10.21 15.30 -10.69
CA GLU A 341 9.66 16.65 -10.63
C GLU A 341 8.33 16.68 -9.87
N GLY A 342 7.88 17.91 -9.57
CA GLY A 342 6.57 18.14 -8.97
C GLY A 342 5.43 17.62 -9.86
N ARG A 343 4.25 17.52 -9.27
CA ARG A 343 3.04 17.14 -10.02
C ARG A 343 2.71 18.23 -11.05
N PRO A 344 2.49 17.89 -12.34
CA PRO A 344 1.99 18.86 -13.30
C PRO A 344 0.58 19.31 -12.93
N ALA A 345 0.20 20.51 -13.38
CA ALA A 345 -1.18 20.96 -13.29
C ALA A 345 -2.06 20.16 -14.25
N ILE A 346 -3.30 19.89 -13.86
CA ILE A 346 -4.28 19.20 -14.70
C ILE A 346 -5.36 20.20 -15.08
N ALA A 347 -5.58 20.38 -16.38
CA ALA A 347 -6.60 21.27 -16.88
C ALA A 347 -7.98 20.86 -16.35
N GLY A 348 -8.72 21.83 -15.79
CA GLY A 348 -10.06 21.60 -15.24
C GLY A 348 -10.12 20.93 -13.87
N TRP A 349 -8.96 20.66 -13.23
CA TRP A 349 -8.89 20.13 -11.86
C TRP A 349 -8.42 21.23 -10.92
N SER A 350 -9.31 21.75 -10.08
CA SER A 350 -9.00 22.88 -9.20
C SER A 350 -8.35 22.46 -7.87
N SER A 351 -8.51 21.19 -7.49
CA SER A 351 -7.99 20.68 -6.22
C SER A 351 -6.48 20.46 -6.25
N GLN A 352 -5.80 20.78 -5.15
CA GLN A 352 -4.39 20.40 -4.96
C GLN A 352 -4.23 18.91 -4.66
N ASP A 353 -5.28 18.28 -4.14
CA ASP A 353 -5.31 16.85 -3.89
C ASP A 353 -5.56 16.09 -5.19
N THR A 354 -4.84 14.98 -5.36
CA THR A 354 -5.07 14.10 -6.52
C THR A 354 -6.24 13.17 -6.32
N ILE A 355 -6.75 13.05 -5.09
CA ILE A 355 -7.87 12.17 -4.73
C ILE A 355 -9.01 13.06 -4.26
N ALA A 356 -10.21 12.76 -4.75
CA ALA A 356 -11.41 13.43 -4.31
C ALA A 356 -12.59 12.47 -4.24
N ARG A 357 -13.63 12.93 -3.55
CA ARG A 357 -14.91 12.25 -3.52
C ARG A 357 -15.75 12.70 -4.70
N VAL A 358 -16.31 11.74 -5.43
CA VAL A 358 -17.04 11.95 -6.67
C VAL A 358 -18.41 11.33 -6.56
N LYS A 359 -19.43 12.06 -7.03
CA LYS A 359 -20.80 11.57 -7.19
C LYS A 359 -21.10 11.41 -8.68
N LEU A 360 -21.65 10.25 -9.06
CA LEU A 360 -22.12 10.02 -10.43
C LEU A 360 -23.44 10.74 -10.66
N ILE A 361 -23.54 11.49 -11.77
CA ILE A 361 -24.70 12.37 -12.05
C ILE A 361 -25.53 11.90 -13.25
N ALA A 362 -25.02 10.92 -14.00
CA ALA A 362 -25.68 10.35 -15.17
C ALA A 362 -25.19 8.91 -15.39
N ASP A 363 -25.94 8.16 -16.20
CA ASP A 363 -25.54 6.82 -16.63
C ASP A 363 -24.26 6.83 -17.49
N ALA A 364 -23.60 5.67 -17.57
CA ALA A 364 -22.39 5.52 -18.35
C ALA A 364 -22.62 5.83 -19.84
N GLN A 365 -21.70 6.60 -20.41
CA GLN A 365 -21.59 6.86 -21.83
C GLN A 365 -20.36 6.11 -22.36
N GLY A 366 -20.55 4.86 -22.76
CA GLY A 366 -19.46 3.97 -23.13
C GLY A 366 -18.60 3.59 -21.92
N ALA A 367 -17.31 3.92 -21.94
CA ALA A 367 -16.37 3.56 -20.88
C ALA A 367 -16.32 4.55 -19.70
N TRP A 368 -17.24 5.52 -19.65
CA TRP A 368 -17.14 6.63 -18.71
C TRP A 368 -18.49 7.04 -18.12
N TYR A 369 -18.51 7.36 -16.83
CA TYR A 369 -19.63 7.99 -16.16
C TYR A 369 -19.36 9.50 -16.00
N PRO A 370 -20.32 10.38 -16.34
CA PRO A 370 -20.27 11.77 -15.90
C PRO A 370 -20.40 11.85 -14.38
N GLY A 371 -19.58 12.69 -13.75
CA GLY A 371 -19.60 12.90 -12.31
C GLY A 371 -19.29 14.33 -11.89
N GLU A 372 -19.43 14.59 -10.60
CA GLU A 372 -19.04 15.84 -9.95
C GLU A 372 -18.20 15.58 -8.71
N VAL A 373 -17.20 16.43 -8.48
CA VAL A 373 -16.38 16.37 -7.28
C VAL A 373 -17.13 17.05 -6.14
N LEU A 374 -17.48 16.28 -5.11
CA LEU A 374 -18.25 16.77 -3.98
C LEU A 374 -17.52 17.88 -3.23
N GLY A 375 -18.26 18.94 -2.90
CA GLY A 375 -17.70 20.14 -2.24
C GLY A 375 -17.02 21.12 -3.19
N THR A 376 -17.08 20.88 -4.50
CA THR A 376 -16.53 21.77 -5.53
C THR A 376 -17.54 21.95 -6.68
N THR A 377 -17.16 22.74 -7.70
CA THR A 377 -17.91 22.87 -8.96
C THR A 377 -17.34 22.01 -10.09
N ASP A 378 -16.31 21.20 -9.81
CA ASP A 378 -15.57 20.47 -10.83
C ASP A 378 -16.39 19.30 -11.37
N ARG A 379 -16.50 19.23 -12.70
CA ARG A 379 -17.11 18.12 -13.45
C ARG A 379 -16.01 17.19 -13.94
N VAL A 380 -16.27 15.89 -13.86
CA VAL A 380 -15.27 14.86 -14.18
C VAL A 380 -15.88 13.72 -14.98
N MET A 381 -15.03 12.99 -15.70
CA MET A 381 -15.38 11.71 -16.31
C MET A 381 -14.75 10.58 -15.48
N VAL A 382 -15.58 9.73 -14.88
CA VAL A 382 -15.15 8.59 -14.07
C VAL A 382 -15.04 7.36 -14.94
N HIS A 383 -13.89 6.69 -14.94
CA HIS A 383 -13.70 5.47 -15.72
C HIS A 383 -14.64 4.36 -15.23
N ALA A 384 -15.42 3.76 -16.14
CA ALA A 384 -16.46 2.79 -15.80
C ALA A 384 -15.92 1.40 -15.42
N ALA A 385 -14.66 1.09 -15.75
CA ALA A 385 -14.07 -0.18 -15.33
C ALA A 385 -14.16 -0.34 -13.82
N PHE A 386 -14.55 -1.54 -13.39
CA PHE A 386 -14.76 -1.93 -11.99
C PHE A 386 -15.99 -1.29 -11.33
N LEU A 387 -16.86 -0.62 -12.10
CA LEU A 387 -18.08 0.05 -11.65
C LEU A 387 -19.36 -0.54 -12.29
N ASP A 388 -19.37 -1.83 -12.59
CA ASP A 388 -20.48 -2.50 -13.31
C ASP A 388 -21.83 -2.47 -12.55
N HIS A 389 -21.80 -2.14 -11.25
CA HIS A 389 -22.97 -2.02 -10.38
C HIS A 389 -23.28 -0.57 -9.98
N ALA A 390 -22.44 0.38 -10.41
CA ALA A 390 -22.65 1.79 -10.12
C ALA A 390 -23.86 2.31 -10.90
N ARG A 391 -24.53 3.28 -10.29
CA ARG A 391 -25.75 3.94 -10.79
C ARG A 391 -25.67 5.43 -10.51
N ILE A 392 -26.60 6.20 -11.08
CA ILE A 392 -26.76 7.62 -10.73
C ILE A 392 -26.83 7.75 -9.19
N ASP A 393 -26.22 8.82 -8.68
CA ASP A 393 -26.02 9.10 -7.25
C ASP A 393 -25.05 8.18 -6.50
N THR A 394 -24.37 7.25 -7.17
CA THR A 394 -23.28 6.50 -6.53
C THR A 394 -22.16 7.45 -6.17
N GLU A 395 -21.72 7.39 -4.91
CA GLU A 395 -20.58 8.15 -4.41
C GLU A 395 -19.37 7.22 -4.25
N LEU A 396 -18.21 7.72 -4.66
CA LEU A 396 -16.95 6.97 -4.65
C LEU A 396 -15.77 7.91 -4.40
N MET A 397 -14.65 7.34 -3.96
CA MET A 397 -13.35 8.01 -4.00
C MET A 397 -12.67 7.69 -5.33
N ALA A 398 -12.11 8.71 -5.98
CA ALA A 398 -11.36 8.57 -7.22
C ALA A 398 -10.13 9.47 -7.22
N PHE A 399 -9.11 9.10 -8.00
CA PHE A 399 -7.99 9.99 -8.28
C PHE A 399 -8.03 10.55 -9.69
N VAL A 400 -7.56 11.78 -9.86
CA VAL A 400 -7.40 12.39 -11.18
C VAL A 400 -6.28 11.70 -11.94
N CYS A 401 -6.61 11.22 -13.14
CA CYS A 401 -5.74 10.37 -13.94
C CYS A 401 -5.42 10.94 -15.32
N GLY A 402 -5.85 12.17 -15.62
CA GLY A 402 -5.58 12.87 -16.87
C GLY A 402 -6.73 13.77 -17.30
N VAL A 403 -6.80 14.02 -18.61
CA VAL A 403 -7.93 14.69 -19.27
C VAL A 403 -8.62 13.66 -20.17
N HIS A 404 -9.94 13.65 -20.18
CA HIS A 404 -10.71 12.74 -21.01
C HIS A 404 -10.65 13.17 -22.49
N ASP A 405 -10.15 12.28 -23.34
CA ASP A 405 -10.09 12.48 -24.79
C ASP A 405 -11.51 12.70 -25.34
N GLY A 406 -11.82 13.94 -25.72
CA GLY A 406 -13.10 14.32 -26.33
C GLY A 406 -14.00 15.24 -25.51
N ALA A 407 -13.71 15.51 -24.22
CA ALA A 407 -14.59 16.33 -23.37
C ALA A 407 -13.89 17.53 -22.68
N SER A 408 -12.56 17.66 -22.77
CA SER A 408 -11.76 18.67 -22.03
C SER A 408 -11.96 18.65 -20.51
N GLN A 409 -12.67 17.67 -19.97
CA GLN A 409 -12.92 17.46 -18.55
C GLN A 409 -11.83 16.55 -17.96
N PRO A 410 -11.46 16.73 -16.69
CA PRO A 410 -10.59 15.79 -16.00
C PRO A 410 -11.17 14.37 -16.04
N ALA A 411 -10.31 13.41 -16.36
CA ALA A 411 -10.59 12.00 -16.21
C ALA A 411 -10.17 11.55 -14.81
N VAL A 412 -11.00 10.77 -14.14
CA VAL A 412 -10.70 10.20 -12.82
C VAL A 412 -10.86 8.68 -12.83
N MET A 413 -10.06 8.00 -12.02
CA MET A 413 -10.04 6.55 -11.86
C MET A 413 -10.51 6.20 -10.44
N PRO A 414 -11.49 5.30 -10.27
CA PRO A 414 -12.00 4.94 -8.95
C PRO A 414 -10.95 4.23 -8.10
N ILE A 415 -10.90 4.58 -6.81
CA ILE A 415 -10.18 3.83 -5.76
C ILE A 415 -11.16 3.17 -4.78
N THR A 416 -12.45 3.38 -4.98
CA THR A 416 -13.51 2.58 -4.38
C THR A 416 -14.53 2.30 -5.46
N CYS A 417 -15.17 1.14 -5.42
CA CYS A 417 -16.31 0.82 -6.27
C CYS A 417 -17.56 1.64 -5.94
N CYS A 418 -17.81 1.81 -4.65
CA CYS A 418 -18.92 2.54 -4.07
C CYS A 418 -18.56 2.79 -2.60
N LEU A 419 -19.08 3.87 -2.03
CA LEU A 419 -19.10 4.08 -0.59
C LEU A 419 -20.45 3.60 -0.05
N PRO A 420 -20.53 3.18 1.23
CA PRO A 420 -21.82 2.91 1.86
C PRO A 420 -22.75 4.10 1.65
N ALA A 421 -24.01 3.84 1.29
CA ALA A 421 -25.00 4.91 1.12
C ALA A 421 -25.14 5.67 2.44
N TRP A 422 -25.05 7.00 2.35
CA TRP A 422 -25.18 7.92 3.47
C TRP A 422 -26.63 8.10 3.88
#